data_AF-A0A8J2K266-F1
#
_entry.id   AF-A0A8J2K266-F1
#
_cell.length_a   1.000
_cell.length_b   1.000
_cell.length_c   1.000
_cell.angle_alpha   90.00
_cell.angle_beta   90.00
_cell.angle_gamma   90.00
#
_symmetry.space_group_name_H-M   'P 1'
#
loop_
_entity.id
_entity.type
_entity.pdbx_description
1 polymer ?
#
loop_
_entity_poly.entity_id
_entity_poly.type
_entity_poly.pdbx_seq_one_letter_code
_entity_poly.pdbx_strand_id
1 'polypeptide(L)' 'MHGRRIRMLDQPYMTDLIEANSMGHEPNLIDIYSASWGPTDDGKTVDGPRNATMRAIVRGVNEVA' A
#
# COMPACT_ATOMS: atom_id res chain seq x y z
N MET A 1 0.04 13.50 -20.18
CA MET A 1 0.24 13.27 -18.73
C MET A 1 -0.01 11.81 -18.46
N HIS A 2 1.01 11.05 -18.05
CA HIS A 2 0.85 9.64 -17.68
C HIS A 2 0.38 9.58 -16.22
N GLY A 3 -0.78 8.99 -15.95
CA GLY A 3 -1.28 8.82 -14.58
C GLY A 3 -0.58 7.64 -13.90
N ARG A 4 0.15 7.88 -12.81
CA ARG A 4 0.85 6.85 -12.01
C ARG A 4 -0.08 6.18 -10.99
N ARG A 5 -1.24 5.71 -11.46
CA ARG A 5 -2.24 5.04 -10.60
C ARG A 5 -1.91 3.57 -10.45
N ILE A 6 -2.09 3.02 -9.26
CA ILE A 6 -1.84 1.60 -8.97
C ILE A 6 -3.16 0.85 -8.94
N ARG A 7 -3.32 -0.16 -9.82
CA ARG A 7 -4.49 -1.06 -9.83
C ARG A 7 -4.17 -2.32 -9.03
N MET A 8 -4.41 -2.27 -7.71
CA MET A 8 -4.08 -3.36 -6.79
C MET A 8 -5.31 -4.03 -6.13
N LEU A 9 -6.48 -3.38 -6.12
CA LEU A 9 -7.68 -3.92 -5.46
C LEU A 9 -8.52 -4.86 -6.34
N ASP A 10 -8.27 -4.88 -7.64
CA ASP A 10 -8.95 -5.77 -8.58
C ASP A 10 -8.23 -7.11 -8.67
N GLN A 11 -8.12 -7.80 -7.52
CA GLN A 11 -7.44 -9.07 -7.34
C GLN A 11 -8.42 -10.06 -6.71
N PRO A 12 -8.33 -11.37 -7.03
CA PRO A 12 -9.20 -12.37 -6.43
C PRO A 12 -9.01 -12.47 -4.90
N TYR A 13 -7.79 -12.21 -4.43
CA TYR A 13 -7.44 -12.11 -3.01
C TYR A 13 -6.37 -11.04 -2.83
N MET A 14 -6.54 -10.19 -1.82
CA MET A 14 -5.48 -9.28 -1.40
C MET A 14 -4.45 -10.02 -0.55
N THR A 15 -3.18 -9.73 -0.79
CA THR A 15 -2.05 -10.30 -0.07
C THR A 15 -1.12 -9.20 0.42
N ASP A 16 -0.37 -9.48 1.49
CA ASP A 16 0.67 -8.58 2.02
C ASP A 16 1.66 -8.15 0.93
N LEU A 17 1.99 -9.02 -0.01
CA LEU A 17 2.91 -8.67 -1.10
C LEU A 17 2.31 -7.70 -2.10
N ILE A 18 1.00 -7.79 -2.39
CA ILE A 18 0.32 -6.83 -3.26
C ILE A 18 0.28 -5.46 -2.60
N GLU A 19 -0.03 -5.38 -1.31
CA GLU A 19 0.02 -4.14 -0.53
C GLU A 19 1.43 -3.56 -0.48
N ALA A 20 2.43 -4.36 -0.12
CA ALA A 20 3.83 -3.94 -0.06
C ALA A 20 4.37 -3.42 -1.40
N ASN A 21 4.08 -4.12 -2.50
CA ASN A 21 4.47 -3.68 -3.84
C ASN A 21 3.79 -2.37 -4.23
N SER A 22 2.55 -2.17 -3.81
CA SER A 22 1.80 -0.93 -4.07
C SER A 22 2.38 0.24 -3.28
N MET A 23 2.66 0.04 -1.99
CA MET A 23 3.24 1.07 -1.13
C MET A 23 4.70 1.38 -1.45
N GLY A 24 5.42 0.45 -2.08
CA GLY A 24 6.81 0.63 -2.52
C GLY A 24 6.98 1.01 -3.99
N HIS A 25 5.91 1.37 -4.71
CA HIS A 25 5.95 1.63 -6.15
C HIS A 25 6.51 3.01 -6.47
N GLU A 26 7.70 3.10 -7.07
CA GLU A 26 8.31 4.36 -7.53
C GLU A 26 8.44 5.47 -6.45
N PRO A 27 9.00 5.18 -5.25
CA PRO A 27 9.01 6.14 -4.15
C PRO A 27 9.89 7.37 -4.42
N ASN A 28 10.87 7.30 -5.32
CA ASN A 28 11.69 8.46 -5.74
C ASN A 28 10.96 9.37 -6.75
N LEU A 29 9.75 9.02 -7.18
CA LEU A 29 8.99 9.72 -8.21
C LEU A 29 7.57 10.08 -7.78
N ILE A 30 7.00 9.36 -6.81
CA ILE A 30 5.66 9.58 -6.28
C ILE A 30 5.79 10.19 -4.89
N ASP A 31 5.43 11.46 -4.78
CA ASP A 31 5.52 12.20 -3.53
C ASP A 31 4.42 11.80 -2.53
N ILE A 32 3.23 11.45 -3.03
CA ILE A 32 2.04 11.19 -2.20
C ILE A 32 1.31 9.94 -2.72
N TYR A 33 1.09 9.00 -1.80
CA TYR A 33 0.18 7.87 -1.99
C TYR A 33 -1.12 8.16 -1.25
N SER A 34 -2.26 8.03 -1.94
CA SER A 34 -3.58 8.15 -1.34
C SER A 34 -4.30 6.81 -1.43
N ALA A 35 -4.61 6.21 -0.28
CA ALA A 35 -5.27 4.92 -0.17
C ALA A 35 -6.46 4.99 0.80
N SER A 36 -7.57 4.39 0.42
CA SER A 36 -8.79 4.27 1.24
C SER A 36 -9.31 2.84 1.26
N TRP A 37 -8.38 1.88 1.32
CA TRP A 37 -8.65 0.47 1.57
C TRP A 37 -8.17 0.11 2.97
N GLY A 38 -8.67 -0.99 3.51
CA GLY A 38 -8.36 -1.44 4.85
C GLY A 38 -9.15 -2.72 5.19
N PRO A 39 -9.15 -3.11 6.47
CA PRO A 39 -10.02 -4.19 6.95
C PRO A 39 -11.50 -3.88 6.69
N THR A 40 -12.34 -4.89 6.81
CA THR A 40 -13.80 -4.73 6.70
C THR A 40 -14.33 -3.74 7.73
N ASP A 41 -15.10 -2.73 7.29
CA ASP A 41 -15.75 -1.73 8.15
C ASP A 41 -17.02 -2.27 8.84
N ASP A 42 -16.92 -3.38 9.57
CA ASP A 42 -18.05 -4.04 10.23
C ASP A 42 -18.15 -3.78 11.74
N GLY A 43 -17.24 -2.96 12.29
CA GLY A 43 -17.16 -2.67 13.72
C GLY A 43 -16.71 -3.85 14.58
N LYS A 44 -16.21 -4.94 13.98
CA LYS A 44 -15.77 -6.17 14.66
C LYS A 44 -14.37 -6.60 14.24
N THR A 45 -13.97 -6.25 13.02
CA THR A 45 -12.67 -6.62 12.45
C THR A 45 -11.58 -5.73 13.03
N VAL A 46 -10.52 -6.37 13.55
CA VAL A 46 -9.27 -5.72 13.95
C VAL A 46 -8.16 -6.38 13.14
N ASP A 47 -7.66 -5.67 12.13
CA ASP A 47 -6.55 -6.12 11.30
C ASP A 47 -5.74 -4.91 10.84
N GLY A 48 -4.58 -5.15 10.23
CA GLY A 48 -3.68 -4.10 9.76
C GLY A 48 -2.60 -4.62 8.81
N PRO A 49 -1.70 -3.73 8.35
CA PRO A 49 -0.62 -4.09 7.45
C PRO A 49 0.27 -5.19 8.05
N ARG A 50 0.56 -6.20 7.23
CA ARG A 50 1.46 -7.30 7.60
C ARG A 50 2.93 -6.90 7.36
N ASN A 51 3.85 -7.82 7.64
CA ASN A 51 5.28 -7.53 7.73
C ASN A 51 5.88 -6.91 6.45
N ALA A 52 5.51 -7.35 5.25
CA ALA A 52 6.07 -6.78 4.02
C ALA A 52 5.57 -5.36 3.79
N THR A 53 4.27 -5.13 3.99
CA THR A 53 3.64 -3.81 3.84
C THR A 53 4.19 -2.82 4.85
N MET A 54 4.35 -3.23 6.12
CA MET A 54 4.98 -2.41 7.14
C MET A 54 6.41 -2.01 6.77
N ARG A 55 7.22 -2.94 6.23
CA ARG A 55 8.57 -2.61 5.75
C ARG A 55 8.55 -1.63 4.59
N ALA A 56 7.63 -1.79 3.63
CA ALA A 56 7.51 -0.88 2.50
C ALA A 56 7.17 0.55 2.96
N ILE A 57 6.23 0.70 3.90
CA ILE A 57 5.87 1.99 4.50
C ILE A 57 7.06 2.60 5.25
N VAL A 58 7.70 1.83 6.14
CA VAL A 58 8.87 2.32 6.91
C VAL A 58 9.99 2.77 5.98
N ARG A 59 10.27 2.01 4.92
CA ARG A 59 11.27 2.38 3.92
C ARG A 59 10.89 3.67 3.17
N GLY A 60 9.63 3.79 2.74
CA GLY A 60 9.15 4.98 2.04
C GLY A 60 9.25 6.26 2.86
N VAL A 61 9.10 6.18 4.19
CA VAL A 61 9.21 7.33 5.09
C VAL A 61 10.67 7.68 5.43
N ASN A 62 11.54 6.68 5.59
CA ASN A 62 12.85 6.89 6.21
C ASN A 62 14.04 6.84 5.23
N GLU A 63 13.90 6.19 4.07
CA GLU A 63 15.03 5.88 3.19
C GLU A 63 14.91 6.54 1.81
N VAL A 64 13.77 7.15 1.50
CA VAL A 64 13.48 7.75 0.21
C VAL A 64 13.14 9.23 0.41
N ALA A 65 13.71 10.10 -0.43
CA ALA A 65 13.58 11.56 -0.38
C ALA A 65 13.05 12.09 -1.70
#